data_AF-A0A4Q9LC32-F1
#
_entry.id   AF-A0A4Q9LC32-F1
#
_cell.length_a   1.000
_cell.length_b   1.000
_cell.length_c   1.000
_cell.angle_alpha   90.00
_cell.angle_beta   90.00
_cell.angle_gamma   90.00
#
_symmetry.space_group_name_H-M   'P 1'
#
loop_
_entity.id
_entity.type
_entity.pdbx_description
1 polymer ?
#
loop_
_entity_poly.entity_id
_entity_poly.type
_entity_poly.pdbx_seq_one_letter_code
_entity_poly.pdbx_strand_id
1 'polypeptide(L)'
;MHMRISYNDITADNSEVKESINEILKAINCKDKYQMLKVANYIEKELHPFLRHFTTLNCCIFYNDCSEEYLKAYQPELLFNLICFGKFVEMYKENEEYKDIVQKIFKDFLLDKINRFSYKNLDYLIPSYEALTPDISRSFNKRDETDLEVLKKFKIVFDENSKPSPLKDILSNATFEQFFFFPVNLNESAKNIIETATILSTNMNNVFNDQQYKMVLKFISEKIVAKVLKNQNGFDEIFELDKNISNFQNKPEDPNFPHVFIELLCNETDVIFIKTLYEFLIEKTKEEYHNYISAVLCLKALCLGEEILNKKNISRIIIEFLFLVDVLKTESRKNENIEILKKYRKERIDSFKQIFDQKKIDYVKKEDGNYLNCNKVPKTTVLIEIYCFVEFFSNDSFKTFLDNQINEKMTKEKNKIFANNSKIKESYFKYIFENELSTLTSEDRKLRFCPAESANPDPESKK
;
A
#
# COMPACT_ATOMS: atom_id res chain seq x y z
N MET A 1 2.00 -4.56 -8.45
CA MET A 1 2.40 -5.58 -7.44
C MET A 1 1.87 -5.06 -6.11
N HIS A 2 0.93 -5.74 -5.44
CA HIS A 2 0.08 -5.10 -4.41
C HIS A 2 0.04 -5.90 -3.11
N MET A 3 -0.01 -5.18 -2.00
CA MET A 3 -0.36 -5.75 -0.70
C MET A 3 -1.83 -6.22 -0.74
N ARG A 4 -2.10 -7.36 -0.12
CA ARG A 4 -3.39 -8.05 -0.11
C ARG A 4 -3.75 -8.37 1.34
N ILE A 5 -4.92 -7.95 1.80
CA ILE A 5 -5.38 -8.25 3.16
C ILE A 5 -6.65 -9.08 3.09
N SER A 6 -6.69 -10.18 3.84
CA SER A 6 -7.90 -10.98 3.94
C SER A 6 -8.96 -10.25 4.77
N TYR A 7 -10.17 -10.18 4.23
CA TYR A 7 -11.34 -9.58 4.86
C TYR A 7 -11.98 -10.42 5.97
N ASN A 8 -11.30 -11.47 6.47
CA ASN A 8 -11.84 -12.29 7.54
C ASN A 8 -12.19 -11.37 8.74
N ASP A 9 -13.50 -11.17 8.89
CA ASP A 9 -14.21 -10.44 9.93
C ASP A 9 -14.08 -8.91 10.02
N ILE A 10 -14.55 -8.20 8.99
CA ILE A 10 -15.13 -6.86 9.19
C ILE A 10 -16.56 -6.87 8.63
N THR A 11 -17.50 -7.40 9.41
CA THR A 11 -18.93 -7.18 9.14
C THR A 11 -19.44 -6.11 10.10
N ALA A 12 -19.33 -4.84 9.69
CA ALA A 12 -20.13 -3.80 10.31
C ALA A 12 -21.53 -3.84 9.68
N ASP A 13 -22.60 -3.73 10.49
CA ASP A 13 -23.93 -3.56 9.91
C ASP A 13 -24.03 -2.17 9.25
N ASN A 14 -23.90 -2.17 7.93
CA ASN A 14 -23.78 -0.97 7.12
C ASN A 14 -25.02 -0.76 6.25
N SER A 15 -26.20 -0.74 6.87
CA SER A 15 -27.49 -0.64 6.20
C SER A 15 -27.58 0.54 5.22
N GLU A 16 -27.07 1.72 5.58
CA GLU A 16 -27.06 2.91 4.70
C GLU A 16 -26.11 2.78 3.51
N VAL A 17 -24.96 2.12 3.68
CA VAL A 17 -24.02 1.84 2.58
C VAL A 17 -24.62 0.78 1.65
N LYS A 18 -25.26 -0.26 2.20
CA LYS A 18 -26.02 -1.25 1.43
C LYS A 18 -27.12 -0.58 0.61
N GLU A 19 -27.83 0.38 1.17
CA GLU A 19 -28.84 1.17 0.46
C GLU A 19 -28.22 1.99 -0.68
N SER A 20 -27.11 2.68 -0.42
CA SER A 20 -26.37 3.45 -1.44
C SER A 20 -25.87 2.55 -2.59
N ILE A 21 -25.32 1.37 -2.26
CA ILE A 21 -24.94 0.35 -3.24
C ILE A 21 -26.15 -0.13 -4.03
N ASN A 22 -27.26 -0.43 -3.36
CA ASN A 22 -28.48 -0.84 -4.04
C ASN A 22 -28.99 0.22 -5.02
N GLU A 23 -28.93 1.51 -4.65
CA GLU A 23 -29.27 2.60 -5.56
C GLU A 23 -28.33 2.67 -6.76
N ILE A 24 -27.03 2.58 -6.54
CA ILE A 24 -26.02 2.55 -7.62
C ILE A 24 -26.26 1.33 -8.52
N LEU A 25 -26.49 0.14 -7.95
CA LEU A 25 -26.75 -1.10 -8.68
C LEU A 25 -28.08 -1.12 -9.45
N LYS A 26 -29.00 -0.18 -9.20
CA LYS A 26 -30.17 0.05 -10.09
C LYS A 26 -29.73 0.69 -11.41
N ALA A 27 -28.69 1.52 -11.39
CA ALA A 27 -28.15 2.24 -12.54
C ALA A 27 -26.99 1.51 -13.24
N ILE A 28 -26.49 0.42 -12.65
CA ILE A 28 -25.38 -0.40 -13.18
C ILE A 28 -25.89 -1.76 -13.66
N ASN A 29 -25.56 -2.12 -14.91
CA ASN A 29 -25.76 -3.48 -15.43
C ASN A 29 -24.57 -4.37 -15.04
N CYS A 30 -24.58 -4.94 -13.83
CA CYS A 30 -23.51 -5.80 -13.29
C CYS A 30 -24.04 -7.21 -13.00
N LYS A 31 -23.28 -8.25 -13.38
CA LYS A 31 -23.61 -9.67 -13.12
C LYS A 31 -23.41 -10.07 -11.66
N ASP A 32 -22.48 -9.42 -10.98
CA ASP A 32 -22.02 -9.79 -9.63
C ASP A 32 -22.62 -8.90 -8.52
N LYS A 33 -23.90 -8.50 -8.65
CA LYS A 33 -24.59 -7.63 -7.66
C LYS A 33 -24.46 -8.13 -6.22
N TYR A 34 -24.52 -9.44 -6.02
CA TYR A 34 -24.36 -10.07 -4.71
C TYR A 34 -22.97 -9.87 -4.12
N GLN A 35 -21.92 -9.95 -4.93
CA GLN A 35 -20.55 -9.71 -4.49
C GLN A 35 -20.30 -8.23 -4.17
N MET A 36 -20.93 -7.32 -4.92
CA MET A 36 -20.89 -5.88 -4.64
C MET A 36 -21.55 -5.51 -3.31
N LEU A 37 -22.66 -6.17 -2.98
CA LEU A 37 -23.30 -6.02 -1.67
C LEU A 37 -22.45 -6.57 -0.52
N LYS A 38 -21.52 -7.50 -0.77
CA LYS A 38 -20.54 -7.91 0.24
C LYS A 38 -19.52 -6.80 0.50
N VAL A 39 -19.09 -6.05 -0.52
CA VAL A 39 -18.16 -4.90 -0.36
C VAL A 39 -18.75 -3.82 0.56
N ALA A 40 -20.08 -3.65 0.56
CA ALA A 40 -20.82 -2.73 1.44
C ALA A 40 -20.44 -2.84 2.92
N ASN A 41 -20.21 -4.08 3.39
CA ASN A 41 -19.97 -4.35 4.80
C ASN A 41 -18.61 -3.82 5.28
N TYR A 42 -17.74 -3.45 4.35
CA TYR A 42 -16.35 -3.06 4.59
C TYR A 42 -16.07 -1.56 4.46
N ILE A 43 -17.06 -0.73 4.09
CA ILE A 43 -16.91 0.72 3.88
C ILE A 43 -17.39 1.47 5.13
N GLU A 44 -16.59 2.35 5.74
CA GLU A 44 -17.01 3.05 6.99
C GLU A 44 -18.27 3.92 6.84
N LYS A 45 -19.14 3.87 7.86
CA LYS A 45 -20.43 4.59 7.90
C LYS A 45 -20.27 6.12 7.94
N GLU A 46 -19.20 6.62 8.55
CA GLU A 46 -19.02 8.06 8.85
C GLU A 46 -18.63 8.92 7.64
N LEU A 47 -18.52 8.33 6.45
CA LEU A 47 -18.14 9.06 5.24
C LEU A 47 -19.23 10.02 4.76
N HIS A 48 -18.80 11.21 4.33
CA HIS A 48 -19.64 12.21 3.66
C HIS A 48 -20.43 11.57 2.49
N PRO A 49 -21.71 11.91 2.25
CA PRO A 49 -22.55 11.24 1.25
C PRO A 49 -21.95 11.15 -0.16
N PHE A 50 -21.27 12.22 -0.61
CA PHE A 50 -20.49 12.21 -1.86
C PHE A 50 -19.38 11.14 -1.85
N LEU A 51 -18.58 11.08 -0.79
CA LEU A 51 -17.47 10.14 -0.67
C LEU A 51 -17.97 8.70 -0.56
N ARG A 52 -19.10 8.50 0.13
CA ARG A 52 -19.76 7.20 0.20
C ARG A 52 -20.18 6.71 -1.19
N HIS A 53 -20.86 7.55 -1.96
CA HIS A 53 -21.30 7.21 -3.32
C HIS A 53 -20.13 7.03 -4.29
N PHE A 54 -19.11 7.89 -4.19
CA PHE A 54 -17.90 7.82 -5.02
C PHE A 54 -17.07 6.57 -4.71
N THR A 55 -16.83 6.27 -3.44
CA THR A 55 -16.13 5.05 -3.01
C THR A 55 -16.89 3.81 -3.50
N THR A 56 -18.22 3.82 -3.36
CA THR A 56 -19.07 2.74 -3.86
C THR A 56 -18.90 2.53 -5.36
N LEU A 57 -18.94 3.61 -6.15
CA LEU A 57 -18.77 3.55 -7.60
C LEU A 57 -17.42 2.94 -7.98
N ASN A 58 -16.34 3.39 -7.35
CA ASN A 58 -14.99 2.87 -7.59
C ASN A 58 -14.86 1.40 -7.21
N CYS A 59 -15.43 1.00 -6.06
CA CYS A 59 -15.49 -0.40 -5.67
C CYS A 59 -16.28 -1.24 -6.68
N CYS A 60 -17.40 -0.74 -7.21
CA CYS A 60 -18.17 -1.43 -8.25
C CYS A 60 -17.36 -1.64 -9.53
N ILE A 61 -16.57 -0.67 -9.95
CA ILE A 61 -15.70 -0.80 -11.14
C ILE A 61 -14.55 -1.77 -10.85
N PHE A 62 -13.91 -1.62 -9.69
CA PHE A 62 -12.71 -2.36 -9.35
C PHE A 62 -12.98 -3.86 -9.14
N TYR A 63 -14.05 -4.16 -8.41
CA TYR A 63 -14.41 -5.53 -8.06
C TYR A 63 -15.29 -6.23 -9.09
N ASN A 64 -15.63 -5.58 -10.22
CA ASN A 64 -16.41 -6.22 -11.27
C ASN A 64 -15.62 -7.42 -11.84
N ASP A 65 -16.29 -8.55 -12.03
CA ASP A 65 -15.71 -9.80 -12.53
C ASP A 65 -14.53 -10.34 -11.69
N CYS A 66 -14.47 -10.02 -10.39
CA CYS A 66 -13.48 -10.58 -9.48
C CYS A 66 -13.92 -11.94 -8.94
N SER A 67 -12.98 -12.87 -8.80
CA SER A 67 -13.27 -14.12 -8.09
C SER A 67 -13.64 -13.84 -6.64
N GLU A 68 -14.44 -14.72 -6.03
CA GLU A 68 -14.81 -14.58 -4.60
C GLU A 68 -13.58 -14.50 -3.70
N GLU A 69 -12.48 -15.16 -4.07
CA GLU A 69 -11.22 -15.06 -3.35
C GLU A 69 -10.60 -13.66 -3.47
N TYR A 70 -10.59 -13.07 -4.67
CA TYR A 70 -10.09 -11.70 -4.91
C TYR A 70 -10.98 -10.64 -4.24
N LEU A 71 -12.28 -10.89 -4.12
CA LEU A 71 -13.22 -10.06 -3.35
C LEU A 71 -12.97 -10.12 -1.85
N LYS A 72 -12.60 -11.29 -1.32
CA LYS A 72 -12.17 -11.46 0.08
C LYS A 72 -10.83 -10.82 0.36
N ALA A 73 -10.24 -10.16 -0.62
CA ALA A 73 -8.97 -9.54 -0.51
C ALA A 73 -9.02 -8.06 -0.83
N TYR A 74 -8.52 -7.29 0.13
CA TYR A 74 -8.46 -5.87 0.04
C TYR A 74 -7.13 -5.37 -0.52
N GLN A 75 -7.16 -4.28 -1.29
CA GLN A 75 -5.99 -3.52 -1.72
C GLN A 75 -5.84 -2.27 -0.84
N PRO A 76 -4.90 -2.25 0.11
CA PRO A 76 -4.72 -1.13 1.04
C PRO A 76 -4.36 0.19 0.35
N GLU A 77 -3.67 0.15 -0.78
CA GLU A 77 -3.32 1.32 -1.59
C GLU A 77 -4.56 2.05 -2.11
N LEU A 78 -5.57 1.30 -2.54
CA LEU A 78 -6.85 1.85 -2.95
C LEU A 78 -7.54 2.56 -1.78
N LEU A 79 -7.49 1.98 -0.57
CA LEU A 79 -8.00 2.62 0.65
C LEU A 79 -7.33 3.95 0.90
N PHE A 80 -6.01 3.93 0.87
CA PHE A 80 -5.19 5.07 1.20
C PHE A 80 -5.56 6.25 0.31
N ASN A 81 -5.64 6.00 -1.00
CA ASN A 81 -5.98 7.04 -1.96
C ASN A 81 -7.45 7.49 -1.85
N LEU A 82 -8.40 6.62 -1.52
CA LEU A 82 -9.80 7.00 -1.26
C LEU A 82 -9.94 7.84 0.02
N ILE A 83 -9.25 7.49 1.11
CA ILE A 83 -9.21 8.27 2.35
C ILE A 83 -8.59 9.64 2.09
N CYS A 84 -7.44 9.66 1.40
CA CYS A 84 -6.75 10.90 1.04
C CYS A 84 -7.63 11.80 0.17
N PHE A 85 -8.33 11.23 -0.82
CA PHE A 85 -9.28 11.96 -1.65
C PHE A 85 -10.41 12.53 -0.80
N GLY A 86 -10.97 11.75 0.12
CA GLY A 86 -12.00 12.21 1.04
C GLY A 86 -11.58 13.40 1.88
N LYS A 87 -10.39 13.34 2.47
CA LYS A 87 -9.82 14.45 3.25
C LYS A 87 -9.50 15.66 2.38
N PHE A 88 -9.05 15.45 1.15
CA PHE A 88 -8.82 16.54 0.21
C PHE A 88 -10.13 17.28 -0.11
N VAL A 89 -11.23 16.55 -0.31
CA VAL A 89 -12.57 17.13 -0.50
C VAL A 89 -13.02 17.95 0.70
N GLU A 90 -12.85 17.43 1.91
CA GLU A 90 -13.14 18.21 3.13
C GLU A 90 -12.33 19.51 3.16
N MET A 91 -11.02 19.43 2.88
CA MET A 91 -10.11 20.56 2.93
C MET A 91 -10.54 21.70 1.99
N TYR A 92 -10.74 21.41 0.70
CA TYR A 92 -11.07 22.49 -0.26
C TYR A 92 -12.50 22.99 -0.11
N LYS A 93 -13.42 22.23 0.48
CA LYS A 93 -14.79 22.73 0.77
C LYS A 93 -14.84 23.59 2.02
N GLU A 94 -13.85 23.49 2.92
CA GLU A 94 -13.80 24.23 4.19
C GLU A 94 -12.82 25.39 4.20
N ASN A 95 -11.76 25.34 3.41
CA ASN A 95 -10.74 26.39 3.36
C ASN A 95 -10.79 27.15 2.03
N GLU A 96 -11.13 28.44 2.08
CA GLU A 96 -11.28 29.30 0.90
C GLU A 96 -10.00 29.43 0.06
N GLU A 97 -8.80 29.41 0.65
CA GLU A 97 -7.54 29.44 -0.12
C GLU A 97 -7.43 28.21 -1.04
N TYR A 98 -7.65 27.02 -0.48
CA TYR A 98 -7.55 25.77 -1.24
C TYR A 98 -8.74 25.60 -2.18
N LYS A 99 -9.92 26.09 -1.80
CA LYS A 99 -11.09 26.17 -2.68
C LYS A 99 -10.78 26.94 -3.95
N ASP A 100 -10.22 28.14 -3.83
CA ASP A 100 -9.89 29.00 -4.98
C ASP A 100 -8.86 28.33 -5.90
N ILE A 101 -7.85 27.68 -5.32
CA ILE A 101 -6.83 26.93 -6.07
C ILE A 101 -7.46 25.77 -6.83
N VAL A 102 -8.22 24.91 -6.16
CA VAL A 102 -8.85 23.73 -6.77
C VAL A 102 -9.86 24.13 -7.83
N GLN A 103 -10.66 25.16 -7.55
CA GLN A 103 -11.62 25.71 -8.51
C GLN A 103 -10.93 26.27 -9.76
N LYS A 104 -9.79 26.94 -9.59
CA LYS A 104 -8.97 27.39 -10.73
C LYS A 104 -8.46 26.22 -11.56
N ILE A 105 -7.87 25.21 -10.93
CA ILE A 105 -7.38 24.00 -11.63
C ILE A 105 -8.50 23.35 -12.44
N PHE A 106 -9.69 23.22 -11.84
CA PHE A 106 -10.84 22.62 -12.50
C PHE A 106 -11.35 23.46 -13.69
N LYS A 107 -11.41 24.79 -13.53
CA LYS A 107 -11.79 25.72 -14.60
C LYS A 107 -10.80 25.70 -15.76
N ASP A 108 -9.50 25.74 -15.47
CA ASP A 108 -8.42 25.69 -16.47
C ASP A 108 -8.49 24.38 -17.26
N PHE A 109 -8.73 23.26 -16.56
CA PHE A 109 -8.91 21.96 -17.20
C PHE A 109 -10.12 21.92 -18.15
N LEU A 110 -11.29 22.39 -17.70
CA LEU A 110 -12.48 22.42 -18.55
C LEU A 110 -12.27 23.29 -19.78
N LEU A 111 -11.57 24.42 -19.64
CA LEU A 111 -11.24 25.31 -20.74
C LEU A 111 -10.32 24.63 -21.77
N ASP A 112 -9.25 23.97 -21.32
CA ASP A 112 -8.36 23.19 -22.20
C ASP A 112 -9.12 22.07 -22.92
N LYS A 113 -10.00 21.36 -22.21
CA LYS A 113 -10.85 20.32 -22.80
C LYS A 113 -11.77 20.88 -23.89
N ILE A 114 -12.46 21.99 -23.61
CA ILE A 114 -13.31 22.69 -24.60
C ILE A 114 -12.48 23.08 -25.85
N ASN A 115 -11.32 23.69 -25.64
CA ASN A 115 -10.43 24.12 -26.72
C ASN A 115 -9.95 22.95 -27.59
N ARG A 116 -9.70 21.77 -27.00
CA ARG A 116 -9.32 20.56 -27.73
C ARG A 116 -10.47 19.95 -28.54
N PHE A 117 -11.70 20.00 -28.02
CA PHE A 117 -12.88 19.57 -28.78
C PHE A 117 -13.23 20.53 -29.93
N SER A 118 -12.76 21.78 -29.87
CA SER A 118 -13.10 22.84 -30.81
C SER A 118 -12.01 23.12 -31.86
N TYR A 119 -11.82 22.22 -32.81
CA TYR A 119 -11.21 22.60 -34.11
C TYR A 119 -12.27 23.03 -35.15
N LYS A 120 -13.57 23.07 -34.80
CA LYS A 120 -14.63 23.48 -35.75
C LYS A 120 -15.75 24.40 -35.23
N ASN A 121 -15.98 24.61 -33.92
CA ASN A 121 -17.11 25.42 -33.42
C ASN A 121 -16.84 26.05 -32.03
N LEU A 122 -15.96 27.05 -31.93
CA LEU A 122 -15.68 27.76 -30.65
C LEU A 122 -16.86 28.62 -30.18
N ASP A 123 -17.57 29.27 -31.12
CA ASP A 123 -18.60 30.28 -30.81
C ASP A 123 -19.83 29.73 -30.07
N TYR A 124 -20.10 28.41 -30.16
CA TYR A 124 -21.22 27.76 -29.46
C TYR A 124 -20.84 27.21 -28.08
N LEU A 125 -19.55 26.94 -27.83
CA LEU A 125 -19.07 26.32 -26.60
C LEU A 125 -18.74 27.37 -25.53
N ILE A 126 -18.26 28.55 -25.90
CA ILE A 126 -17.95 29.65 -24.96
C ILE A 126 -19.19 30.10 -24.16
N PRO A 127 -20.36 30.38 -24.78
CA PRO A 127 -21.57 30.74 -24.03
C PRO A 127 -22.05 29.63 -23.09
N SER A 128 -21.84 28.37 -23.48
CA SER A 128 -22.16 27.20 -22.65
C SER A 128 -21.23 27.08 -21.44
N TYR A 129 -19.93 27.41 -21.59
CA TYR A 129 -18.97 27.45 -20.50
C TYR A 129 -19.23 28.59 -19.52
N GLU A 130 -19.53 29.79 -20.02
CA GLU A 130 -19.90 30.94 -19.21
C GLU A 130 -21.17 30.66 -18.40
N ALA A 131 -22.14 29.95 -18.98
CA ALA A 131 -23.35 29.51 -18.29
C ALA A 131 -23.09 28.44 -17.21
N LEU A 132 -22.10 27.55 -17.40
CA LEU A 132 -21.74 26.48 -16.45
C LEU A 132 -20.84 26.99 -15.30
N THR A 133 -20.10 28.07 -15.52
CA THR A 133 -19.11 28.60 -14.56
C THR A 133 -19.69 28.91 -13.18
N PRO A 134 -20.89 29.52 -13.05
CA PRO A 134 -21.52 29.74 -11.75
C PRO A 134 -21.88 28.44 -11.02
N ASP A 135 -22.39 27.43 -11.73
CA ASP A 135 -22.79 26.15 -11.14
C ASP A 135 -21.56 25.33 -10.72
N ILE A 136 -20.50 25.31 -11.54
CA ILE A 136 -19.20 24.76 -11.18
C ILE A 136 -18.67 25.44 -9.92
N SER A 137 -18.72 26.77 -9.88
CA SER A 137 -18.24 27.54 -8.73
C SER A 137 -19.05 27.26 -7.47
N ARG A 138 -20.35 27.01 -7.62
CA ARG A 138 -21.24 26.69 -6.50
C ARG A 138 -20.93 25.31 -5.91
N SER A 139 -20.54 24.33 -6.73
CA SER A 139 -20.32 22.95 -6.30
C SER A 139 -19.16 22.76 -5.31
N PHE A 140 -18.18 23.68 -5.33
CA PHE A 140 -17.09 23.71 -4.36
C PHE A 140 -17.50 24.21 -2.96
N ASN A 141 -18.72 24.71 -2.77
CA ASN A 141 -19.19 25.11 -1.45
C ASN A 141 -19.58 23.90 -0.59
N LYS A 142 -19.28 23.96 0.72
CA LYS A 142 -19.53 22.88 1.68
C LYS A 142 -20.95 22.30 1.68
N ARG A 143 -21.97 23.14 1.49
CA ARG A 143 -23.39 22.72 1.54
C ARG A 143 -23.97 22.37 0.18
N ASP A 144 -23.20 22.53 -0.89
CA ASP A 144 -23.69 22.28 -2.24
C ASP A 144 -23.59 20.78 -2.56
N GLU A 145 -24.70 20.23 -3.07
CA GLU A 145 -24.84 18.81 -3.40
C GLU A 145 -24.78 18.55 -4.92
N THR A 146 -24.48 19.55 -5.74
CA THR A 146 -24.45 19.42 -7.21
C THR A 146 -23.52 18.28 -7.65
N ASP A 147 -22.35 18.16 -7.02
CA ASP A 147 -21.40 17.06 -7.32
C ASP A 147 -22.03 15.69 -7.05
N LEU A 148 -22.79 15.56 -5.95
CA LEU A 148 -23.47 14.33 -5.57
C LEU A 148 -24.64 14.02 -6.52
N GLU A 149 -25.41 15.04 -6.92
CA GLU A 149 -26.51 14.87 -7.87
C GLU A 149 -26.01 14.44 -9.25
N VAL A 150 -24.90 15.02 -9.72
CA VAL A 150 -24.23 14.59 -10.95
C VAL A 150 -23.75 13.16 -10.80
N LEU A 151 -23.12 12.83 -9.67
CA LEU A 151 -22.59 11.50 -9.42
C LEU A 151 -23.71 10.42 -9.43
N LYS A 152 -24.84 10.69 -8.76
CA LYS A 152 -26.03 9.82 -8.72
C LYS A 152 -26.67 9.58 -10.10
N LYS A 153 -26.45 10.47 -11.06
CA LYS A 153 -26.99 10.34 -12.43
C LYS A 153 -26.13 9.47 -13.34
N PHE A 154 -24.91 9.10 -12.95
CA PHE A 154 -24.07 8.24 -13.77
C PHE A 154 -24.67 6.83 -13.92
N LYS A 155 -24.56 6.31 -15.15
CA LYS A 155 -24.91 4.93 -15.48
C LYS A 155 -23.65 4.23 -15.98
N ILE A 156 -23.29 3.11 -15.36
CA ILE A 156 -22.18 2.27 -15.82
C ILE A 156 -22.76 1.08 -16.56
N VAL A 157 -22.27 0.88 -17.78
CA VAL A 157 -22.60 -0.27 -18.62
C VAL A 157 -21.35 -1.12 -18.75
N PHE A 158 -21.38 -2.33 -18.20
CA PHE A 158 -20.33 -3.33 -18.42
C PHE A 158 -20.67 -4.13 -19.68
N ASP A 159 -19.72 -4.22 -20.61
CA ASP A 159 -19.86 -5.07 -21.80
C ASP A 159 -19.44 -6.50 -21.45
N GLU A 160 -20.42 -7.41 -21.50
CA GLU A 160 -20.32 -8.80 -21.06
C GLU A 160 -19.27 -9.64 -21.82
N ASN A 161 -18.78 -9.14 -22.97
CA ASN A 161 -17.78 -9.82 -23.80
C ASN A 161 -16.44 -9.08 -23.86
N SER A 162 -16.27 -8.03 -23.07
CA SER A 162 -15.05 -7.21 -23.07
C SER A 162 -13.99 -7.75 -22.12
N LYS A 163 -12.71 -7.61 -22.49
CA LYS A 163 -11.57 -7.88 -21.59
C LYS A 163 -11.70 -7.00 -20.32
N PRO A 164 -11.09 -7.41 -19.19
CA PRO A 164 -11.04 -6.57 -17.98
C PRO A 164 -10.65 -5.13 -18.36
N SER A 165 -11.47 -4.18 -17.91
CA SER A 165 -11.34 -2.79 -18.32
C SER A 165 -9.98 -2.24 -17.89
N PRO A 166 -9.23 -1.55 -18.76
CA PRO A 166 -8.02 -0.80 -18.37
C PRO A 166 -8.27 0.17 -17.21
N LEU A 167 -9.54 0.58 -17.03
CA LEU A 167 -10.00 1.40 -15.91
C LEU A 167 -9.72 0.77 -14.55
N LYS A 168 -9.83 -0.55 -14.43
CA LYS A 168 -9.57 -1.28 -13.19
C LYS A 168 -8.12 -1.13 -12.75
N ASP A 169 -7.18 -1.35 -13.66
CA ASP A 169 -5.75 -1.28 -13.37
C ASP A 169 -5.29 0.15 -13.04
N ILE A 170 -5.98 1.15 -13.60
CA ILE A 170 -5.76 2.57 -13.28
C ILE A 170 -6.28 2.88 -11.90
N LEU A 171 -7.54 2.53 -11.61
CA LEU A 171 -8.15 2.82 -10.31
C LEU A 171 -7.43 2.12 -9.16
N SER A 172 -6.87 0.92 -9.36
CA SER A 172 -6.04 0.27 -8.33
C SER A 172 -4.79 1.04 -7.95
N ASN A 173 -4.25 1.84 -8.87
CA ASN A 173 -3.05 2.63 -8.67
C ASN A 173 -3.34 4.13 -8.60
N ALA A 174 -4.63 4.50 -8.54
CA ALA A 174 -5.02 5.88 -8.72
C ALA A 174 -4.63 6.71 -7.50
N THR A 175 -3.90 7.79 -7.74
CA THR A 175 -3.62 8.79 -6.74
C THR A 175 -4.89 9.53 -6.34
N PHE A 176 -4.94 10.13 -5.14
CA PHE A 176 -6.08 10.99 -4.76
C PHE A 176 -6.36 12.12 -5.77
N GLU A 177 -5.31 12.65 -6.42
CA GLU A 177 -5.42 13.64 -7.50
C GLU A 177 -6.10 13.05 -8.73
N GLN A 178 -5.78 11.80 -9.09
CA GLN A 178 -6.45 11.08 -10.18
C GLN A 178 -7.92 10.79 -9.85
N PHE A 179 -8.24 10.46 -8.59
CA PHE A 179 -9.62 10.31 -8.13
C PHE A 179 -10.42 11.62 -8.23
N PHE A 180 -9.83 12.76 -7.93
CA PHE A 180 -10.50 14.06 -8.03
C PHE A 180 -11.05 14.34 -9.42
N PHE A 181 -10.36 13.93 -10.48
CA PHE A 181 -10.80 14.16 -11.85
C PHE A 181 -11.56 12.99 -12.46
N PHE A 182 -11.65 11.87 -11.76
CA PHE A 182 -12.36 10.69 -12.23
C PHE A 182 -13.81 10.99 -12.65
N PRO A 183 -14.64 11.73 -11.87
CA PRO A 183 -16.02 12.03 -12.26
C PRO A 183 -16.14 12.81 -13.57
N VAL A 184 -15.13 13.63 -13.92
CA VAL A 184 -15.15 14.50 -15.10
C VAL A 184 -14.84 13.74 -16.40
N ASN A 185 -14.30 12.52 -16.28
CA ASN A 185 -13.84 11.71 -17.40
C ASN A 185 -14.69 10.46 -17.65
N LEU A 186 -15.75 10.24 -16.85
CA LEU A 186 -16.63 9.07 -16.94
C LEU A 186 -17.39 8.91 -18.27
N ASN A 187 -17.46 9.95 -19.10
CA ASN A 187 -18.07 9.90 -20.43
C ASN A 187 -17.06 9.59 -21.57
N GLU A 188 -15.81 9.28 -21.25
CA GLU A 188 -14.75 9.02 -22.23
C GLU A 188 -14.31 7.56 -22.27
N SER A 189 -13.66 7.17 -23.38
CA SER A 189 -13.00 5.86 -23.44
C SER A 189 -11.92 5.73 -22.37
N ALA A 190 -11.69 4.53 -21.83
CA ALA A 190 -10.70 4.29 -20.77
C ALA A 190 -9.30 4.84 -21.10
N LYS A 191 -8.91 4.83 -22.38
CA LYS A 191 -7.62 5.39 -22.84
C LYS A 191 -7.55 6.92 -22.66
N ASN A 192 -8.63 7.63 -22.97
CA ASN A 192 -8.68 9.08 -22.81
C ASN A 192 -8.75 9.49 -21.33
N ILE A 193 -9.36 8.64 -20.48
CA ILE A 193 -9.32 8.80 -19.02
C ILE A 193 -7.87 8.79 -18.51
N ILE A 194 -7.00 7.90 -19.04
CA ILE A 194 -5.57 7.82 -18.66
C ILE A 194 -4.82 9.11 -18.99
N GLU A 195 -4.89 9.53 -20.26
CA GLU A 195 -4.16 10.70 -20.75
C GLU A 195 -4.61 11.95 -19.97
N THR A 196 -5.91 12.06 -19.75
CA THR A 196 -6.50 13.18 -19.03
C THR A 196 -6.13 13.19 -17.55
N ALA A 197 -6.22 12.06 -16.85
CA ALA A 197 -5.81 11.95 -15.44
C ALA A 197 -4.32 12.24 -15.23
N THR A 198 -3.47 11.89 -16.19
CA THR A 198 -2.02 12.14 -16.14
C THR A 198 -1.69 13.62 -16.33
N ILE A 199 -2.32 14.27 -17.32
CA ILE A 199 -2.21 15.72 -17.53
C ILE A 199 -2.68 16.48 -16.28
N LEU A 200 -3.76 16.00 -15.67
CA LEU A 200 -4.36 16.65 -14.53
C LEU A 200 -3.58 16.49 -13.23
N SER A 201 -3.00 15.32 -12.99
CA SER A 201 -2.04 15.11 -11.90
C SER A 201 -0.83 16.05 -12.08
N THR A 202 -0.35 16.20 -13.32
CA THR A 202 0.71 17.16 -13.65
C THR A 202 0.28 18.61 -13.38
N ASN A 203 -0.95 18.99 -13.73
CA ASN A 203 -1.48 20.32 -13.48
C ASN A 203 -1.65 20.62 -11.99
N MET A 204 -2.16 19.69 -11.17
CA MET A 204 -2.18 19.87 -9.71
C MET A 204 -0.78 20.10 -9.15
N ASN A 205 0.19 19.28 -9.56
CA ASN A 205 1.58 19.38 -9.12
C ASN A 205 2.29 20.66 -9.60
N ASN A 206 1.76 21.35 -10.62
CA ASN A 206 2.29 22.60 -11.13
C ASN A 206 1.59 23.84 -10.54
N VAL A 207 0.35 23.70 -10.06
CA VAL A 207 -0.43 24.82 -9.53
C VAL A 207 -0.26 24.98 -8.01
N PHE A 208 -0.16 23.87 -7.27
CA PHE A 208 0.25 23.94 -5.87
C PHE A 208 1.74 24.24 -5.78
N ASN A 209 2.12 25.26 -5.02
CA ASN A 209 3.52 25.40 -4.62
C ASN A 209 3.89 24.36 -3.56
N ASP A 210 5.19 24.14 -3.34
CA ASP A 210 5.70 23.11 -2.42
C ASP A 210 5.11 23.25 -1.00
N GLN A 211 4.91 24.48 -0.51
CA GLN A 211 4.35 24.73 0.82
C GLN A 211 2.87 24.37 0.89
N GLN A 212 2.09 24.73 -0.14
CA GLN A 212 0.67 24.39 -0.21
C GLN A 212 0.47 22.88 -0.37
N TYR A 213 1.27 22.22 -1.21
CA TYR A 213 1.22 20.76 -1.37
C TYR A 213 1.58 20.05 -0.06
N LYS A 214 2.60 20.55 0.65
CA LYS A 214 2.95 20.05 1.99
C LYS A 214 1.78 20.19 2.97
N MET A 215 1.06 21.31 2.96
CA MET A 215 -0.12 21.49 3.82
C MET A 215 -1.28 20.57 3.45
N VAL A 216 -1.51 20.32 2.15
CA VAL A 216 -2.49 19.31 1.70
C VAL A 216 -2.11 17.94 2.23
N LEU A 217 -0.87 17.50 2.00
CA LEU A 217 -0.40 16.20 2.49
C LEU A 217 -0.48 16.11 4.02
N LYS A 218 -0.19 17.20 4.74
CA LYS A 218 -0.31 17.25 6.20
C LYS A 218 -1.74 17.02 6.66
N PHE A 219 -2.69 17.71 6.04
CA PHE A 219 -4.11 17.60 6.37
C PHE A 219 -4.66 16.20 6.09
N ILE A 220 -4.40 15.66 4.89
CA ILE A 220 -4.97 14.36 4.50
C ILE A 220 -4.37 13.18 5.27
N SER A 221 -3.13 13.32 5.75
CA SER A 221 -2.41 12.25 6.45
C SER A 221 -2.34 12.42 7.96
N GLU A 222 -2.93 13.46 8.53
CA GLU A 222 -2.78 13.85 9.93
C GLU A 222 -2.97 12.68 10.90
N LYS A 223 -4.06 11.92 10.76
CA LYS A 223 -4.37 10.77 11.61
C LYS A 223 -3.33 9.64 11.48
N ILE A 224 -2.85 9.38 10.27
CA ILE A 224 -1.87 8.33 9.97
C ILE A 224 -0.53 8.69 10.63
N VAL A 225 -0.08 9.92 10.38
CA VAL A 225 1.18 10.47 10.87
C VAL A 225 1.19 10.52 12.39
N ALA A 226 0.12 11.01 13.03
CA ALA A 226 0.02 11.08 14.49
C ALA A 226 0.04 9.69 15.15
N LYS A 227 -0.48 8.68 14.46
CA LYS A 227 -0.52 7.30 14.97
C LYS A 227 0.85 6.63 14.89
N VAL A 228 1.59 6.80 13.80
CA VAL A 228 2.83 6.04 13.51
C VAL A 228 4.11 6.77 13.91
N LEU A 229 4.20 8.09 13.73
CA LEU A 229 5.41 8.87 14.04
C LEU A 229 5.58 9.10 15.55
N LYS A 230 6.83 9.18 16.03
CA LYS A 230 7.15 9.51 17.43
C LYS A 230 6.70 10.93 17.79
N ASN A 231 7.03 11.90 16.94
CA ASN A 231 6.82 13.33 17.18
C ASN A 231 6.14 13.99 15.98
N GLN A 232 5.37 15.05 16.20
CA GLN A 232 4.71 15.80 15.12
C GLN A 232 5.70 16.43 14.13
N ASN A 233 6.90 16.82 14.59
CA ASN A 233 7.97 17.34 13.74
C ASN A 233 8.47 16.32 12.71
N GLY A 234 8.25 15.02 12.94
CA GLY A 234 8.63 13.97 12.00
C GLY A 234 7.95 14.14 10.63
N PHE A 235 6.78 14.78 10.58
CA PHE A 235 6.14 15.10 9.30
C PHE A 235 6.95 16.10 8.48
N ASP A 236 7.44 17.17 9.12
CA ASP A 236 8.21 18.20 8.43
C ASP A 236 9.54 17.62 7.90
N GLU A 237 10.16 16.73 8.68
CA GLU A 237 11.39 16.04 8.31
C GLU A 237 11.23 15.09 7.11
N ILE A 238 10.03 14.53 6.87
CA ILE A 238 9.73 13.74 5.65
C ILE A 238 9.96 14.59 4.39
N PHE A 239 9.54 15.86 4.42
CA PHE A 239 9.73 16.80 3.29
C PHE A 239 11.15 17.32 3.16
N GLU A 240 11.97 17.09 4.19
CA GLU A 240 13.39 17.47 4.20
C GLU A 240 14.31 16.27 3.98
N LEU A 241 13.75 15.07 3.69
CA LEU A 241 14.54 13.86 3.49
C LEU A 241 15.63 14.06 2.45
N ASP A 242 15.32 14.65 1.29
CA ASP A 242 16.31 14.91 0.23
C ASP A 242 17.50 15.74 0.70
N LYS A 243 17.29 16.68 1.64
CA LYS A 243 18.36 17.51 2.22
C LYS A 243 19.18 16.75 3.26
N ASN A 244 18.55 15.77 3.91
CA ASN A 244 19.09 15.05 5.06
C ASN A 244 19.50 13.61 4.73
N ILE A 245 19.36 13.16 3.47
CA ILE A 245 19.54 11.77 3.07
C ILE A 245 20.95 11.26 3.34
N SER A 246 21.95 12.15 3.22
CA SER A 246 23.36 11.87 3.52
C SER A 246 23.62 11.52 4.98
N ASN A 247 22.74 11.95 5.90
CA ASN A 247 22.84 11.62 7.32
C ASN A 247 22.55 10.13 7.61
N PHE A 248 21.94 9.43 6.65
CA PHE A 248 21.55 8.02 6.76
C PHE A 248 22.45 7.11 5.93
N GLN A 249 22.96 7.56 4.78
CA GLN A 249 23.77 6.71 3.88
C GLN A 249 24.98 6.01 4.52
N ASN A 250 25.58 6.58 5.58
CA ASN A 250 26.80 6.06 6.21
C ASN A 250 26.58 5.35 7.55
N LYS A 251 25.33 5.12 7.99
CA LYS A 251 25.11 4.42 9.25
C LYS A 251 25.42 2.92 9.10
N PRO A 252 25.96 2.27 10.15
CA PRO A 252 26.06 0.81 10.20
C PRO A 252 24.69 0.19 9.93
N GLU A 253 24.68 -0.91 9.16
CA GLU A 253 23.42 -1.59 8.85
C GLU A 253 22.76 -2.12 10.12
N ASP A 254 21.48 -1.79 10.30
CA ASP A 254 20.67 -2.36 11.36
C ASP A 254 20.52 -3.88 11.13
N PRO A 255 20.78 -4.73 12.13
CA PRO A 255 20.60 -6.17 12.00
C PRO A 255 19.18 -6.62 11.60
N ASN A 256 18.17 -5.77 11.80
CA ASN A 256 16.77 -6.00 11.45
C ASN A 256 16.41 -5.52 10.03
N PHE A 257 17.33 -4.88 9.32
CA PHE A 257 17.13 -4.52 7.92
C PHE A 257 17.05 -5.81 7.07
N PRO A 258 16.01 -6.00 6.24
CA PRO A 258 15.78 -7.25 5.50
C PRO A 258 16.65 -7.35 4.23
N HIS A 259 17.97 -7.12 4.37
CA HIS A 259 18.94 -7.03 3.28
C HIS A 259 18.85 -8.21 2.31
N VAL A 260 18.91 -9.44 2.84
CA VAL A 260 18.88 -10.69 2.06
C VAL A 260 17.63 -10.79 1.19
N PHE A 261 16.50 -10.25 1.67
CA PHE A 261 15.25 -10.27 0.92
C PHE A 261 15.19 -9.17 -0.13
N ILE A 262 15.60 -7.94 0.21
CA ILE A 262 15.57 -6.80 -0.73
C ILE A 262 16.52 -7.03 -1.91
N GLU A 263 17.69 -7.62 -1.69
CA GLU A 263 18.62 -8.02 -2.76
C GLU A 263 18.05 -9.05 -3.74
N LEU A 264 16.97 -9.76 -3.40
CA LEU A 264 16.29 -10.64 -4.37
C LEU A 264 15.45 -9.84 -5.37
N LEU A 265 15.02 -8.63 -4.99
CA LEU A 265 14.03 -7.86 -5.72
C LEU A 265 14.67 -6.69 -6.48
N CYS A 266 15.77 -6.15 -5.95
CA CYS A 266 16.31 -4.86 -6.33
C CYS A 266 17.79 -4.96 -6.71
N ASN A 267 18.27 -4.02 -7.54
CA ASN A 267 19.70 -3.86 -7.80
C ASN A 267 20.41 -3.19 -6.60
N GLU A 268 21.74 -3.13 -6.63
CA GLU A 268 22.55 -2.61 -5.51
C GLU A 268 22.25 -1.14 -5.18
N THR A 269 22.05 -0.29 -6.20
CA THR A 269 21.71 1.13 -6.00
C THR A 269 20.38 1.29 -5.27
N ASP A 270 19.38 0.50 -5.67
CA ASP A 270 18.05 0.49 -5.04
C ASP A 270 18.12 -0.06 -3.61
N VAL A 271 18.94 -1.09 -3.35
CA VAL A 271 19.16 -1.63 -2.00
C VAL A 271 19.73 -0.56 -1.07
N ILE A 272 20.73 0.22 -1.52
CA ILE A 272 21.34 1.31 -0.73
C ILE A 272 20.30 2.39 -0.40
N PHE A 273 19.46 2.74 -1.38
CA PHE A 273 18.38 3.70 -1.13
C PHE A 273 17.35 3.14 -0.13
N ILE A 274 16.88 1.91 -0.34
CA ILE A 274 15.89 1.27 0.53
C ILE A 274 16.43 1.16 1.98
N LYS A 275 17.72 0.88 2.14
CA LYS A 275 18.41 0.91 3.45
C LYS A 275 18.36 2.31 4.07
N THR A 276 18.70 3.33 3.29
CA THR A 276 18.65 4.73 3.74
C THR A 276 17.24 5.12 4.19
N LEU A 277 16.22 4.75 3.40
CA LEU A 277 14.82 4.99 3.72
C LEU A 277 14.40 4.23 5.00
N TYR A 278 14.81 2.97 5.13
CA TYR A 278 14.56 2.17 6.33
C TYR A 278 15.10 2.85 7.59
N GLU A 279 16.36 3.29 7.56
CA GLU A 279 17.00 3.95 8.70
C GLU A 279 16.33 5.27 9.08
N PHE A 280 15.89 6.04 8.08
CA PHE A 280 15.07 7.22 8.32
C PHE A 280 13.75 6.83 9.01
N LEU A 281 13.04 5.83 8.48
CA LEU A 281 11.73 5.42 9.01
C LEU A 281 11.83 4.90 10.44
N ILE A 282 12.80 4.04 10.79
CA ILE A 282 12.94 3.54 12.18
C ILE A 282 13.29 4.66 13.16
N GLU A 283 14.06 5.67 12.71
CA GLU A 283 14.40 6.82 13.55
C GLU A 283 13.13 7.62 13.90
N LYS A 284 12.26 7.87 12.91
CA LYS A 284 11.10 8.75 13.05
C LYS A 284 9.83 8.09 13.58
N THR A 285 9.71 6.76 13.47
CA THR A 285 8.50 6.00 13.85
C THR A 285 8.62 5.37 15.24
N LYS A 286 7.48 5.12 15.89
CA LYS A 286 7.44 4.45 17.21
C LYS A 286 7.93 3.00 17.09
N GLU A 287 8.63 2.51 18.10
CA GLU A 287 9.30 1.19 18.07
C GLU A 287 8.34 0.03 17.77
N GLU A 288 7.10 0.11 18.26
CA GLU A 288 6.06 -0.89 17.99
C GLU A 288 5.67 -1.05 16.50
N TYR A 289 6.18 -0.18 15.61
CA TYR A 289 6.00 -0.26 14.17
C TYR A 289 7.20 -0.83 13.41
N HIS A 290 8.39 -0.94 14.03
CA HIS A 290 9.65 -1.22 13.32
C HIS A 290 9.65 -2.55 12.56
N ASN A 291 9.12 -3.62 13.15
CA ASN A 291 9.03 -4.92 12.48
C ASN A 291 8.14 -4.89 11.23
N TYR A 292 7.11 -4.05 11.23
CA TYR A 292 6.17 -3.90 10.13
C TYR A 292 6.75 -3.03 9.01
N ILE A 293 7.63 -2.08 9.34
CA ILE A 293 8.36 -1.28 8.35
C ILE A 293 9.19 -2.18 7.43
N SER A 294 9.96 -3.11 8.00
CA SER A 294 10.74 -4.07 7.21
C SER A 294 9.87 -4.88 6.26
N ALA A 295 8.70 -5.36 6.73
CA ALA A 295 7.78 -6.14 5.91
C ALA A 295 7.15 -5.32 4.76
N VAL A 296 6.73 -4.07 5.02
CA VAL A 296 6.18 -3.20 3.97
C VAL A 296 7.24 -2.84 2.94
N LEU A 297 8.49 -2.57 3.34
CA LEU A 297 9.60 -2.36 2.41
C LEU A 297 9.79 -3.55 1.48
N CYS A 298 9.74 -4.78 1.99
CA CYS A 298 9.84 -5.98 1.16
C CYS A 298 8.65 -6.15 0.21
N LEU A 299 7.42 -5.85 0.65
CA LEU A 299 6.21 -5.94 -0.18
C LEU A 299 6.18 -4.87 -1.29
N LYS A 300 6.88 -3.75 -1.09
CA LYS A 300 6.86 -2.58 -1.99
C LYS A 300 8.21 -2.29 -2.67
N ALA A 301 9.21 -3.14 -2.49
CA ALA A 301 10.59 -2.90 -2.95
C ALA A 301 10.67 -2.56 -4.45
N LEU A 302 9.90 -3.26 -5.29
CA LEU A 302 9.87 -3.01 -6.73
C LEU A 302 9.27 -1.65 -7.10
N CYS A 303 8.28 -1.18 -6.34
CA CYS A 303 7.66 0.14 -6.56
C CYS A 303 8.63 1.26 -6.16
N LEU A 304 9.49 1.01 -5.18
CA LEU A 304 10.51 1.97 -4.77
C LEU A 304 11.53 2.18 -5.91
N GLY A 305 12.12 1.11 -6.46
CA GLY A 305 13.19 1.23 -7.46
C GLY A 305 12.85 2.06 -8.71
N GLU A 306 11.61 2.00 -9.21
CA GLU A 306 11.17 2.72 -10.43
C GLU A 306 10.65 4.15 -10.16
N GLU A 307 10.08 4.45 -8.98
CA GLU A 307 9.40 5.73 -8.70
C GLU A 307 10.29 6.80 -8.03
N ILE A 308 11.44 6.43 -7.47
CA ILE A 308 12.32 7.33 -6.70
C ILE A 308 13.04 8.39 -7.57
N LEU A 309 13.02 8.26 -8.90
CA LEU A 309 13.65 9.25 -9.79
C LEU A 309 12.91 10.60 -9.84
N ASN A 310 11.69 10.70 -9.29
CA ASN A 310 10.96 11.96 -9.20
C ASN A 310 10.85 12.44 -7.75
N LYS A 311 11.85 13.20 -7.29
CA LYS A 311 11.98 13.80 -5.95
C LYS A 311 10.69 14.43 -5.40
N LYS A 312 9.80 14.92 -6.26
CA LYS A 312 8.51 15.52 -5.86
C LYS A 312 7.54 14.55 -5.18
N ASN A 313 7.69 13.23 -5.37
CA ASN A 313 6.72 12.25 -4.87
C ASN A 313 7.20 11.47 -3.63
N ILE A 314 8.45 11.63 -3.19
CA ILE A 314 9.00 10.80 -2.11
C ILE A 314 8.24 10.96 -0.79
N SER A 315 7.83 12.18 -0.44
CA SER A 315 7.03 12.44 0.76
C SER A 315 5.70 11.70 0.74
N ARG A 316 5.04 11.66 -0.42
CA ARG A 316 3.77 10.96 -0.62
C ARG A 316 3.96 9.45 -0.47
N ILE A 317 4.99 8.89 -1.10
CA ILE A 317 5.35 7.48 -0.96
C ILE A 317 5.56 7.15 0.52
N ILE A 318 6.32 7.97 1.25
CA ILE A 318 6.56 7.75 2.68
C ILE A 318 5.25 7.75 3.47
N ILE A 319 4.33 8.68 3.19
CA ILE A 319 3.02 8.73 3.86
C ILE A 319 2.20 7.47 3.56
N GLU A 320 2.16 7.00 2.31
CA GLU A 320 1.53 5.73 1.94
C GLU A 320 2.18 4.57 2.71
N PHE A 321 3.51 4.54 2.79
CA PHE A 321 4.25 3.54 3.56
C PHE A 321 3.84 3.52 5.04
N LEU A 322 3.75 4.69 5.68
CA LEU A 322 3.30 4.78 7.09
C LEU A 322 1.88 4.24 7.26
N PHE A 323 0.99 4.51 6.29
CA PHE A 323 -0.35 3.95 6.28
C PHE A 323 -0.32 2.42 6.19
N LEU A 324 0.43 1.86 5.22
CA LEU A 324 0.54 0.41 5.02
C LEU A 324 1.14 -0.29 6.25
N VAL A 325 2.10 0.34 6.91
CA VAL A 325 2.71 -0.15 8.15
C VAL A 325 1.67 -0.25 9.27
N ASP A 326 0.80 0.76 9.40
CA ASP A 326 -0.27 0.74 10.40
C ASP A 326 -1.35 -0.30 10.10
N VAL A 327 -1.69 -0.44 8.82
CA VAL A 327 -2.61 -1.47 8.35
C VAL A 327 -2.04 -2.87 8.61
N LEU A 328 -0.77 -3.13 8.25
CA LEU A 328 -0.12 -4.42 8.47
C LEU A 328 -0.07 -4.77 9.96
N LYS A 329 0.27 -3.81 10.83
CA LYS A 329 0.25 -3.98 12.29
C LYS A 329 -1.14 -4.33 12.80
N THR A 330 -2.16 -3.62 12.34
CA THR A 330 -3.55 -3.83 12.78
C THR A 330 -4.04 -5.21 12.38
N GLU A 331 -3.83 -5.60 11.11
CA GLU A 331 -4.32 -6.86 10.58
C GLU A 331 -3.56 -8.07 11.13
N SER A 332 -2.25 -7.98 11.28
CA SER A 332 -1.45 -9.07 11.84
C SER A 332 -1.75 -9.36 13.32
N ARG A 333 -2.40 -8.42 14.03
CA ARG A 333 -2.80 -8.57 15.44
C ARG A 333 -4.22 -9.14 15.61
N LYS A 334 -4.96 -9.40 14.52
CA LYS A 334 -6.23 -10.13 14.60
C LYS A 334 -5.95 -11.59 14.97
N ASN A 335 -6.72 -12.14 15.93
CA ASN A 335 -6.49 -13.48 16.49
C ASN A 335 -6.32 -14.58 15.42
N GLU A 336 -7.15 -14.56 14.38
CA GLU A 336 -7.09 -15.54 13.30
C GLU A 336 -5.79 -15.44 12.49
N ASN A 337 -5.37 -14.22 12.19
CA ASN A 337 -4.14 -13.94 11.45
C ASN A 337 -2.89 -14.31 12.27
N ILE A 338 -2.93 -14.08 13.59
CA ILE A 338 -1.86 -14.48 14.51
C ILE A 338 -1.62 -16.00 14.41
N GLU A 339 -2.67 -16.81 14.42
CA GLU A 339 -2.53 -18.27 14.36
C GLU A 339 -2.00 -18.75 13.00
N ILE A 340 -2.41 -18.13 11.90
CA ILE A 340 -1.88 -18.42 10.56
C ILE A 340 -0.39 -18.07 10.48
N LEU A 341 0.01 -16.88 10.94
CA LEU A 341 1.41 -16.45 10.94
C LEU A 341 2.28 -17.35 11.83
N LYS A 342 1.78 -17.75 13.01
CA LYS A 342 2.46 -18.74 13.87
C LYS A 342 2.64 -20.08 13.16
N LYS A 343 1.64 -20.55 12.41
CA LYS A 343 1.73 -21.79 11.63
C LYS A 343 2.82 -21.70 10.57
N TYR A 344 2.85 -20.62 9.78
CA TYR A 344 3.92 -20.43 8.77
C TYR A 344 5.30 -20.37 9.39
N ARG A 345 5.47 -19.65 10.51
CA ARG A 345 6.74 -19.61 11.25
C ARG A 345 7.17 -21.00 11.71
N LYS A 346 6.25 -21.75 12.32
CA LYS A 346 6.51 -23.10 12.84
C LYS A 346 6.94 -24.06 11.72
N GLU A 347 6.22 -24.08 10.61
CA GLU A 347 6.56 -24.92 9.45
C GLU A 347 7.98 -24.67 8.94
N ARG A 348 8.41 -23.40 8.91
CA ARG A 348 9.76 -23.03 8.51
C ARG A 348 10.81 -23.47 9.52
N ILE A 349 10.58 -23.23 10.80
CA ILE A 349 11.53 -23.62 11.86
C ILE A 349 11.67 -25.14 11.96
N ASP A 350 10.58 -25.89 11.81
CA ASP A 350 10.63 -27.34 11.81
C ASP A 350 11.44 -27.87 10.61
N SER A 351 11.37 -27.19 9.44
CA SER A 351 12.23 -27.52 8.29
C SER A 351 13.73 -27.30 8.56
N PHE A 352 14.09 -26.37 9.45
CA PHE A 352 15.47 -26.12 9.86
C PHE A 352 15.96 -27.12 10.91
N LYS A 353 15.09 -27.53 11.85
CA LYS A 353 15.40 -28.61 12.81
C LYS A 353 15.76 -29.90 12.09
N GLN A 354 15.09 -30.21 10.97
CA GLN A 354 15.44 -31.36 10.12
C GLN A 354 16.90 -31.31 9.61
N ILE A 355 17.48 -30.13 9.38
CA ILE A 355 18.89 -30.02 8.96
C ILE A 355 19.81 -30.48 10.10
N PHE A 356 19.50 -30.10 11.34
CA PHE A 356 20.25 -30.52 12.52
C PHE A 356 20.12 -32.03 12.72
N ASP A 357 18.91 -32.58 12.61
CA ASP A 357 18.66 -34.01 12.73
C ASP A 357 19.44 -34.79 11.65
N GLN A 358 19.44 -34.33 10.40
CA GLN A 358 20.19 -34.93 9.29
C GLN A 358 21.71 -34.88 9.50
N LYS A 359 22.22 -33.75 10.01
CA LYS A 359 23.65 -33.54 10.28
C LYS A 359 24.09 -34.09 11.64
N LYS A 360 23.20 -34.70 12.41
CA LYS A 360 23.43 -35.18 13.78
C LYS A 360 24.04 -34.10 14.69
N ILE A 361 23.56 -32.87 14.55
CA ILE A 361 23.96 -31.74 15.40
C ILE A 361 22.99 -31.68 16.58
N ASP A 362 23.51 -31.78 17.80
CA ASP A 362 22.68 -31.60 19.00
C ASP A 362 22.15 -30.16 19.11
N TYR A 363 20.90 -30.02 19.53
CA TYR A 363 20.30 -28.73 19.86
C TYR A 363 19.34 -28.87 21.03
N VAL A 364 19.17 -27.79 21.79
CA VAL A 364 18.26 -27.77 22.94
C VAL A 364 16.82 -27.77 22.45
N LYS A 365 16.07 -28.83 22.78
CA LYS A 365 14.63 -28.95 22.54
C LYS A 365 13.87 -28.27 23.68
N LYS A 366 13.66 -26.94 23.61
CA LYS A 366 12.74 -26.22 24.51
C LYS A 366 11.31 -26.20 23.93
N GLU A 367 10.29 -26.14 24.81
CA GLU A 367 8.87 -26.03 24.40
C GLU A 367 8.58 -24.78 23.57
N ASP A 368 9.33 -23.69 23.77
CA ASP A 368 9.26 -22.43 23.00
C ASP A 368 10.11 -22.42 21.71
N GLY A 369 10.51 -23.60 21.21
CA GLY A 369 11.40 -23.78 20.06
C GLY A 369 10.83 -23.38 18.69
N ASN A 370 9.89 -22.43 18.65
CA ASN A 370 9.32 -21.82 17.46
C ASN A 370 9.93 -20.44 17.16
N TYR A 371 11.11 -20.16 17.71
CA TYR A 371 11.89 -18.96 17.41
C TYR A 371 13.36 -19.31 17.21
N LEU A 372 14.03 -18.49 16.39
CA LEU A 372 15.48 -18.50 16.24
C LEU A 372 16.10 -17.41 17.11
N ASN A 373 17.30 -17.68 17.60
CA ASN A 373 18.08 -16.68 18.33
C ASN A 373 18.64 -15.63 17.35
N CYS A 374 18.04 -14.43 17.34
CA CYS A 374 18.39 -13.35 16.41
C CYS A 374 19.83 -12.86 16.56
N ASN A 375 20.44 -12.95 17.76
CA ASN A 375 21.84 -12.57 17.96
C ASN A 375 22.84 -13.49 17.26
N LYS A 376 22.34 -14.62 16.76
CA LYS A 376 23.17 -15.73 16.31
C LYS A 376 22.94 -16.11 14.86
N VAL A 377 21.70 -16.01 14.40
CA VAL A 377 21.31 -16.18 12.99
C VAL A 377 20.41 -15.01 12.58
N PRO A 378 20.91 -13.75 12.67
CA PRO A 378 20.11 -12.55 12.46
C PRO A 378 19.46 -12.53 11.08
N LYS A 379 20.20 -12.88 10.01
CA LYS A 379 19.69 -12.82 8.65
C LYS A 379 18.55 -13.81 8.44
N THR A 380 18.71 -15.04 8.93
CA THR A 380 17.67 -16.06 8.86
C THR A 380 16.45 -15.67 9.67
N THR A 381 16.65 -15.08 10.85
CA THR A 381 15.53 -14.67 11.73
C THR A 381 14.68 -13.60 11.05
N VAL A 382 15.29 -12.53 10.55
CA VAL A 382 14.60 -11.47 9.79
C VAL A 382 13.91 -12.06 8.55
N LEU A 383 14.62 -12.90 7.81
CA LEU A 383 14.13 -13.52 6.59
C LEU A 383 12.85 -14.36 6.84
N ILE A 384 12.76 -15.12 7.94
CA ILE A 384 11.53 -15.86 8.30
C ILE A 384 10.38 -14.92 8.60
N GLU A 385 10.61 -13.88 9.41
CA GLU A 385 9.55 -12.95 9.80
C GLU A 385 8.97 -12.25 8.57
N ILE A 386 9.84 -11.73 7.70
CA ILE A 386 9.42 -11.13 6.42
C ILE A 386 8.68 -12.14 5.56
N TYR A 387 9.18 -13.37 5.47
CA TYR A 387 8.52 -14.40 4.69
C TYR A 387 7.10 -14.69 5.17
N CYS A 388 6.87 -14.73 6.49
CA CYS A 388 5.52 -14.95 7.03
C CYS A 388 4.56 -13.83 6.59
N PHE A 389 5.02 -12.57 6.63
CA PHE A 389 4.23 -11.44 6.15
C PHE A 389 4.01 -11.50 4.64
N VAL A 390 5.05 -11.77 3.84
CA VAL A 390 4.93 -11.84 2.38
C VAL A 390 4.01 -12.98 1.97
N GLU A 391 4.16 -14.17 2.54
CA GLU A 391 3.32 -15.31 2.20
C GLU A 391 1.84 -15.06 2.55
N PHE A 392 1.56 -14.33 3.61
CA PHE A 392 0.19 -14.03 4.02
C PHE A 392 -0.41 -12.82 3.31
N PHE A 393 0.34 -11.73 3.14
CA PHE A 393 -0.14 -10.44 2.68
C PHE A 393 0.22 -10.09 1.23
N SER A 394 0.89 -10.96 0.47
CA SER A 394 1.15 -10.72 -0.96
C SER A 394 0.18 -11.47 -1.86
N ASN A 395 -0.05 -10.94 -3.06
CA ASN A 395 -0.82 -11.64 -4.09
C ASN A 395 0.01 -12.74 -4.81
N ASP A 396 -0.64 -13.62 -5.56
CA ASP A 396 0.02 -14.75 -6.22
C ASP A 396 1.01 -14.33 -7.31
N SER A 397 0.77 -13.19 -7.95
CA SER A 397 1.70 -12.61 -8.92
C SER A 397 3.02 -12.21 -8.24
N PHE A 398 2.96 -11.57 -7.07
CA PHE A 398 4.14 -11.28 -6.25
C PHE A 398 4.88 -12.57 -5.89
N LYS A 399 4.15 -13.59 -5.41
CA LYS A 399 4.74 -14.86 -4.99
C LYS A 399 5.47 -15.56 -6.14
N THR A 400 4.83 -15.60 -7.31
CA THR A 400 5.40 -16.18 -8.54
C THR A 400 6.65 -15.42 -8.98
N PHE A 401 6.61 -14.08 -8.94
CA PHE A 401 7.78 -13.26 -9.23
C PHE A 401 8.95 -13.55 -8.26
N LEU A 402 8.67 -13.61 -6.96
CA LEU A 402 9.67 -13.93 -5.94
C LEU A 402 10.29 -15.32 -6.17
N ASP A 403 9.47 -16.33 -6.52
CA ASP A 403 9.97 -17.67 -6.83
C ASP A 403 10.95 -17.66 -8.01
N ASN A 404 10.65 -16.88 -9.05
CA ASN A 404 11.55 -16.71 -10.19
C ASN A 404 12.86 -16.04 -9.79
N GLN A 405 12.81 -14.96 -9.00
CA GLN A 405 14.01 -14.26 -8.53
C GLN A 405 14.91 -15.15 -7.67
N ILE A 406 14.32 -15.93 -6.76
CA ILE A 406 15.06 -16.89 -5.95
C ILE A 406 15.73 -17.95 -6.87
N ASN A 407 15.04 -18.42 -7.91
CA ASN A 407 15.57 -19.41 -8.85
C ASN A 407 16.77 -18.86 -9.61
N GLU A 408 16.68 -17.62 -10.07
CA GLU A 408 17.77 -16.93 -10.77
C GLU A 408 18.98 -16.76 -9.85
N LYS A 409 18.80 -16.28 -8.62
CA LYS A 409 19.90 -16.09 -7.66
C LYS A 409 20.56 -17.43 -7.30
N MET A 410 19.76 -18.46 -6.99
CA MET A 410 20.29 -19.79 -6.68
C MET A 410 21.00 -20.46 -7.86
N THR A 411 20.53 -20.23 -9.08
CA THR A 411 21.20 -20.76 -10.29
C THR A 411 22.57 -20.11 -10.48
N LYS A 412 22.66 -18.78 -10.31
CA LYS A 412 23.93 -18.04 -10.39
C LYS A 412 24.92 -18.46 -9.31
N GLU A 413 24.46 -18.64 -8.07
CA GLU A 413 25.35 -18.95 -6.93
C GLU A 413 25.73 -20.44 -6.84
N LYS A 414 24.89 -21.38 -7.28
CA LYS A 414 25.10 -22.83 -7.09
C LYS A 414 25.18 -23.66 -8.36
N ASN A 415 25.01 -23.09 -9.55
CA ASN A 415 24.88 -23.84 -10.81
C ASN A 415 23.86 -25.00 -10.72
N LYS A 416 22.79 -24.82 -9.94
CA LYS A 416 21.73 -25.82 -9.72
C LYS A 416 20.37 -25.22 -10.06
N ILE A 417 19.67 -25.86 -10.99
CA ILE A 417 18.28 -25.55 -11.33
C ILE A 417 17.37 -26.43 -10.47
N PHE A 418 16.48 -25.82 -9.69
CA PHE A 418 15.44 -26.55 -8.99
C PHE A 418 14.24 -26.73 -9.93
N ALA A 419 14.09 -27.91 -10.51
CA ALA A 419 13.03 -28.22 -11.49
C ALA A 419 11.59 -28.20 -10.90
N ASN A 420 11.43 -27.98 -9.59
CA ASN A 420 10.14 -28.04 -8.91
C ASN A 420 9.92 -26.78 -8.07
N ASN A 421 9.07 -25.87 -8.57
CA ASN A 421 8.79 -24.56 -7.98
C ASN A 421 8.28 -24.63 -6.52
N SER A 422 7.65 -25.73 -6.10
CA SER A 422 7.02 -25.82 -4.77
C SER A 422 7.98 -25.81 -3.58
N LYS A 423 9.27 -26.14 -3.77
CA LYS A 423 10.27 -26.23 -2.68
C LYS A 423 11.41 -25.24 -2.82
N ILE A 424 11.34 -24.33 -3.79
CA ILE A 424 12.43 -23.43 -4.09
C ILE A 424 12.71 -22.46 -2.93
N LYS A 425 11.65 -21.87 -2.39
CA LYS A 425 11.67 -21.01 -1.22
C LYS A 425 12.40 -21.72 -0.09
N GLU A 426 11.89 -22.90 0.31
CA GLU A 426 12.48 -23.71 1.39
C GLU A 426 13.97 -23.97 1.19
N SER A 427 14.39 -24.29 -0.03
CA SER A 427 15.80 -24.54 -0.35
C SER A 427 16.67 -23.29 -0.19
N TYR A 428 16.15 -22.12 -0.56
CA TYR A 428 16.81 -20.84 -0.35
C TYR A 428 16.92 -20.46 1.13
N PHE A 429 15.82 -20.57 1.89
CA PHE A 429 15.82 -20.35 3.34
C PHE A 429 16.86 -21.24 4.04
N LYS A 430 16.91 -22.53 3.68
CA LYS A 430 17.90 -23.49 4.21
C LYS A 430 19.32 -23.08 3.86
N TYR A 431 19.56 -22.62 2.64
CA TYR A 431 20.88 -22.14 2.22
C TYR A 431 21.37 -20.95 3.05
N ILE A 432 20.53 -19.92 3.23
CA ILE A 432 20.88 -18.75 4.05
C ILE A 432 21.18 -19.19 5.50
N PHE A 433 20.34 -20.06 6.06
CA PHE A 433 20.54 -20.59 7.40
C PHE A 433 21.83 -21.40 7.54
N GLU A 434 22.13 -22.29 6.61
CA GLU A 434 23.37 -23.08 6.61
C GLU A 434 24.62 -22.20 6.50
N ASN A 435 24.57 -21.13 5.69
CA ASN A 435 25.65 -20.16 5.59
C ASN A 435 25.90 -19.47 6.93
N GLU A 436 24.85 -18.99 7.61
CA GLU A 436 25.01 -18.42 8.96
C GLU A 436 25.48 -19.46 9.97
N LEU A 437 25.02 -20.70 9.91
CA LEU A 437 25.50 -21.76 10.81
C LEU A 437 27.00 -22.07 10.63
N SER A 438 27.51 -21.95 9.40
CA SER A 438 28.90 -22.27 9.09
C SER A 438 29.90 -21.37 9.82
N THR A 439 29.50 -20.12 10.13
CA THR A 439 30.34 -19.14 10.83
C THR A 439 30.34 -19.31 12.35
N LEU A 440 29.51 -20.23 12.88
CA LEU A 440 29.30 -20.41 14.30
C LEU A 440 30.08 -21.59 14.88
N THR A 441 30.49 -21.45 16.14
CA THR A 441 31.12 -22.53 16.91
C THR A 441 30.13 -23.67 17.22
N SER A 442 30.65 -24.84 17.58
CA SER A 442 29.84 -26.02 17.94
C SER A 442 28.94 -25.78 19.15
N GLU A 443 29.43 -25.09 20.18
CA GLU A 443 28.69 -24.71 21.39
C GLU A 443 27.50 -23.81 21.03
N ASP A 444 27.78 -22.84 20.18
CA ASP A 444 26.83 -21.86 19.70
C ASP A 444 25.67 -22.49 18.94
N ARG A 445 25.96 -23.46 18.07
CA ARG A 445 24.94 -24.16 17.27
C ARG A 445 23.87 -24.83 18.16
N LYS A 446 24.19 -25.22 19.40
CA LYS A 446 23.25 -25.89 20.31
C LYS A 446 22.12 -24.97 20.83
N LEU A 447 22.34 -23.67 20.93
CA LEU A 447 21.44 -22.69 21.57
C LEU A 447 20.60 -21.86 20.58
N ARG A 448 20.39 -22.34 19.36
CA ARG A 448 19.80 -21.55 18.27
C ARG A 448 18.29 -21.53 18.20
N PHE A 449 17.61 -22.59 18.66
CA PHE A 449 16.14 -22.68 18.66
C PHE A 449 15.55 -22.18 19.98
N CYS A 450 15.93 -20.97 20.38
CA CYS A 450 15.48 -20.30 21.58
C CYS A 450 15.27 -18.82 21.24
N PRO A 451 14.33 -18.12 21.91
CA PRO A 451 14.28 -16.67 21.87
C PRO A 451 15.65 -16.08 22.27
N ALA A 452 15.99 -14.89 21.76
CA ALA A 452 17.14 -14.17 22.27
C ALA A 452 16.97 -13.96 23.79
N GLU A 453 17.99 -14.27 24.57
CA GLU A 453 18.00 -13.94 25.99
C GLU A 453 17.92 -12.41 26.10
N SER A 454 16.82 -11.90 26.66
CA SER A 454 16.72 -10.49 27.02
C SER A 454 17.89 -10.16 27.93
N ALA A 455 18.67 -9.14 27.60
CA ALA A 455 19.68 -8.61 28.50
C ALA A 455 19.00 -8.09 29.77
N ASN A 456 18.99 -8.94 30.81
CA ASN A 456 18.47 -8.75 32.18
C ASN A 456 16.98 -8.40 32.36
N PRO A 457 16.26 -9.09 33.27
CA PRO A 457 15.08 -8.52 33.91
C PRO A 457 15.52 -7.39 34.85
N ASP A 458 14.75 -6.30 34.87
CA ASP A 458 14.88 -5.21 35.84
C ASP A 458 15.06 -5.75 37.27
N PRO A 459 16.05 -5.25 38.06
CA PRO A 459 16.23 -5.65 39.45
C PRO A 459 15.09 -5.23 40.39
N GLU A 460 14.08 -4.50 39.92
CA GLU A 460 13.05 -3.89 40.79
C GLU A 460 11.75 -4.69 40.92
N SER A 461 11.65 -5.92 40.40
CA SER A 461 10.48 -6.79 40.64
C SER A 461 10.58 -7.66 41.90
N LYS A 462 11.28 -7.19 42.94
CA LYS A 462 11.16 -7.70 44.31
C LYS A 462 11.07 -6.53 45.29
N LYS A 463 9.87 -5.96 45.43
CA LYS A 463 9.31 -5.52 46.71
C LYS A 463 7.81 -5.30 46.62
#